data_AF-A0A2E9NNB2-F1
#
_entry.id   AF-A0A2E9NNB2-F1
#
_cell.length_a   1.000
_cell.length_b   1.000
_cell.length_c   1.000
_cell.angle_alpha   90.00
_cell.angle_beta   90.00
_cell.angle_gamma   90.00
#
_symmetry.space_group_name_H-M   'P 1'
#
loop_
_entity.id
_entity.type
_entity.pdbx_description
1 polymer ?
#
loop_
_entity_poly.entity_id
_entity_poly.type
_entity_poly.pdbx_seq_one_letter_code
_entity_poly.pdbx_strand_id
1 'polypeptide(L)'
;MTSNIARIWLALFVVVVFAGGIGAGVLAGTWLTPSDRMPRRSIADDRPQDDDSEDRFRDGRRGASPERLIGRLADELELTPEQRDELDALFDEQRDRMRSLNEGVREQFRSAQQELRSAIAEILTAEQQERFAELTVERRERSRGDFRRGNGRGRQ
;
A
#
# COMPACT_ATOMS: atom_id res chain seq x y z
N MET A 1 -1.76 -16.42 -39.71
CA MET A 1 -2.52 -16.79 -38.50
C MET A 1 -1.54 -16.83 -37.34
N THR A 2 -1.35 -15.72 -36.63
CA THR A 2 -0.45 -15.67 -35.47
C THR A 2 -1.07 -16.51 -34.36
N SER A 3 -0.41 -17.60 -33.99
CA SER A 3 -0.87 -18.56 -32.99
C SER A 3 -1.14 -17.83 -31.67
N ASN A 4 -2.35 -17.97 -31.14
CA ASN A 4 -2.76 -17.37 -29.86
C ASN A 4 -1.80 -17.76 -28.72
N ILE A 5 -1.15 -18.93 -28.85
CA ILE A 5 -0.04 -19.39 -28.02
C ILE A 5 1.13 -18.39 -27.98
N ALA A 6 1.57 -17.85 -29.11
CA ALA A 6 2.67 -16.87 -29.13
C ALA A 6 2.31 -15.56 -28.42
N ARG A 7 1.03 -15.17 -28.44
CA ARG A 7 0.52 -13.98 -27.73
C ARG A 7 0.42 -14.23 -26.22
N ILE A 8 0.00 -15.42 -25.82
CA ILE A 8 -0.05 -15.84 -24.41
C ILE A 8 1.36 -15.93 -23.82
N TRP A 9 2.32 -16.51 -24.55
CA TRP A 9 3.71 -16.58 -24.13
C TRP A 9 4.38 -15.21 -24.04
N LEU A 10 4.07 -14.29 -24.97
CA LEU A 10 4.56 -12.92 -24.93
C LEU A 10 3.97 -12.13 -23.74
N ALA A 11 2.67 -12.31 -23.44
CA ALA A 11 2.04 -11.70 -22.27
C ALA A 11 2.63 -12.22 -20.95
N LEU A 12 2.86 -13.53 -20.84
CA LEU A 12 3.55 -14.14 -19.69
C LEU A 12 4.97 -13.61 -19.51
N PHE A 13 5.71 -13.47 -20.62
CA PHE A 13 7.06 -12.91 -20.60
C PHE A 13 7.10 -11.47 -20.06
N VAL A 14 6.16 -10.62 -20.49
CA VAL A 14 6.06 -9.23 -20.01
C VAL A 14 5.75 -9.17 -18.51
N VAL A 15 4.83 -10.01 -18.02
CA VAL A 15 4.47 -10.05 -16.59
C VAL A 15 5.64 -10.53 -15.73
N VAL A 16 6.38 -11.55 -16.18
CA VAL A 16 7.55 -12.07 -15.46
C VAL A 16 8.70 -11.05 -15.43
N VAL A 17 8.95 -10.34 -16.53
CA VAL A 17 9.97 -9.28 -16.57
C VAL A 17 9.57 -8.09 -15.68
N PHE A 18 8.29 -7.72 -15.66
CA PHE A 18 7.80 -6.61 -14.84
C PHE A 18 7.80 -6.95 -13.33
N ALA A 19 7.39 -8.17 -12.97
CA ALA A 19 7.48 -8.67 -11.59
C ALA A 19 8.93 -8.87 -11.13
N GLY A 20 9.80 -9.35 -12.03
CA GLY A 20 11.23 -9.49 -11.78
C GLY A 20 11.95 -8.16 -11.62
N GLY A 21 11.59 -7.14 -12.40
CA GLY A 21 12.12 -5.78 -12.29
C GLY A 21 11.76 -5.10 -10.97
N ILE A 22 10.54 -5.31 -10.47
CA ILE A 22 10.12 -4.84 -9.14
C ILE A 22 10.91 -5.56 -8.03
N GLY A 23 11.18 -6.85 -8.18
CA GLY A 23 12.03 -7.61 -7.26
C GLY A 23 13.49 -7.12 -7.21
N ALA A 24 14.07 -6.79 -8.37
CA ALA A 24 15.44 -6.28 -8.46
C ALA A 24 15.59 -4.86 -7.86
N GLY A 25 14.58 -4.00 -8.01
CA GLY A 25 14.58 -2.65 -7.44
C GLY A 25 14.51 -2.61 -5.91
N VAL A 26 13.85 -3.59 -5.28
CA VAL A 26 13.71 -3.67 -3.81
C VAL A 26 14.92 -4.35 -3.14
N LEU A 27 15.65 -5.21 -3.86
CA LEU A 27 16.85 -5.87 -3.32
C LEU A 27 18.14 -5.04 -3.45
N ALA A 28 18.20 -4.07 -4.36
CA ALA A 28 19.35 -3.16 -4.45
C ALA A 28 19.44 -2.19 -3.24
N GLY A 29 18.33 -1.93 -2.56
CA GLY A 29 18.27 -1.05 -1.39
C GLY A 29 18.79 -1.67 -0.08
N THR A 30 19.03 -2.99 -0.04
CA THR A 30 19.43 -3.68 1.20
C THR A 30 20.90 -4.10 1.24
N TRP A 31 21.65 -3.94 0.14
CA TRP A 31 23.05 -4.40 0.04
C TRP A 31 24.10 -3.28 -0.01
N LEU A 32 23.70 -2.00 -0.04
CA LEU A 32 24.59 -0.85 -0.13
C LEU A 32 24.56 0.07 1.10
N THR A 33 24.33 -0.47 2.30
CA THR A 33 24.74 0.20 3.55
C THR A 33 26.06 -0.40 4.01
N PRO A 34 27.21 0.26 3.76
CA PRO A 34 28.47 -0.13 4.38
C PRO A 34 28.31 -0.03 5.89
N SER A 35 28.62 -1.13 6.56
CA SER A 35 28.69 -1.23 8.01
C SER A 35 29.92 -0.48 8.52
N ASP A 36 29.81 0.84 8.63
CA ASP A 36 30.78 1.61 9.39
C ASP A 36 30.58 1.35 10.89
N ARG A 37 31.54 0.58 11.40
CA ARG A 37 31.73 0.21 12.80
C ARG A 37 31.83 1.48 13.65
N MET A 38 30.79 1.80 14.41
CA MET A 38 30.97 2.69 15.56
C MET A 38 31.57 1.91 16.74
N PRO A 39 32.69 2.37 17.32
CA PRO A 39 33.30 1.73 18.47
C PRO A 39 32.43 1.96 19.71
N ARG A 40 32.11 0.87 20.43
CA ARG A 40 31.59 0.93 21.79
C ARG A 40 32.62 1.60 22.69
N ARG A 41 32.34 2.84 23.11
CA ARG A 41 32.96 3.44 24.28
C ARG A 41 31.90 3.56 25.37
N SER A 42 31.96 2.66 26.33
CA SER A 42 31.24 2.73 27.59
C SER A 42 31.84 3.82 28.46
N ILE A 43 31.07 4.86 28.77
CA ILE A 43 31.24 5.70 29.97
C ILE A 43 29.83 6.02 30.46
N ALA A 44 29.59 5.70 31.74
CA ALA A 44 28.39 6.02 32.49
C ALA A 44 28.17 7.54 32.58
N ASP A 45 26.91 7.99 32.57
CA ASP A 45 26.39 9.00 33.50
C ASP A 45 24.90 9.29 33.24
N ASP A 46 24.20 9.53 34.34
CA ASP A 46 22.77 9.79 34.49
C ASP A 46 22.13 10.67 33.41
N ARG A 47 21.08 10.15 32.75
CA ARG A 47 20.00 10.98 32.18
C ARG A 47 18.64 10.31 32.38
N PRO A 48 17.62 11.04 32.86
CA PRO A 48 16.26 10.53 32.98
C PRO A 48 15.73 10.11 31.59
N GLN A 49 15.10 8.94 31.56
CA GLN A 49 14.36 8.44 30.40
C GLN A 49 13.10 9.28 30.21
N ASP A 50 13.23 10.35 29.43
CA ASP A 50 12.08 10.92 28.72
C ASP A 50 11.84 10.03 27.49
N ASP A 51 11.06 8.96 27.70
CA ASP A 51 10.62 8.05 26.64
C ASP A 51 9.47 8.66 25.84
N ASP A 52 9.78 9.70 25.06
CA ASP A 52 8.92 10.26 24.01
C ASP A 52 9.39 9.81 22.61
N SER A 53 9.95 8.59 22.54
CA SER A 53 10.57 8.07 21.31
C SER A 53 9.79 6.96 20.62
N GLU A 54 8.77 6.39 21.26
CA GLU A 54 7.94 5.34 20.65
C GLU A 54 6.86 5.85 19.68
N ASP A 55 6.54 7.15 19.66
CA ASP A 55 5.45 7.68 18.82
C ASP A 55 5.87 8.09 17.40
N ARG A 56 7.18 8.16 17.10
CA ARG A 56 7.65 8.61 15.77
C ARG A 56 7.62 7.55 14.66
N PHE A 57 7.43 6.27 15.00
CA PHE A 57 7.42 5.18 14.01
C PHE A 57 6.03 4.65 13.66
N ARG A 58 4.95 5.21 14.23
CA ARG A 58 3.58 4.74 13.99
C ARG A 58 2.78 5.55 12.97
N ASP A 59 3.24 6.73 12.60
CA ASP A 59 2.49 7.65 11.72
C ASP A 59 2.78 7.49 10.22
N GLY A 60 3.68 6.57 9.83
CA GLY A 60 4.07 6.33 8.44
C GLY A 60 3.00 5.71 7.52
N ARG A 61 1.76 5.50 8.00
CA ARG A 61 0.65 4.94 7.21
C ARG A 61 -0.62 5.79 7.17
N ARG A 62 -0.63 6.97 7.78
CA ARG A 62 -1.60 8.01 7.43
C ARG A 62 -0.94 8.87 6.38
N GLY A 63 -1.12 8.52 5.11
CA GLY A 63 -0.80 9.46 4.03
C GLY A 63 -1.41 10.81 4.41
N ALA A 64 -0.62 11.88 4.28
CA ALA A 64 -1.04 13.22 4.67
C ALA A 64 -2.45 13.46 4.12
N SER A 65 -3.42 13.69 5.01
CA SER A 65 -4.80 13.89 4.59
C SER A 65 -4.81 15.08 3.62
N PRO A 66 -5.52 15.01 2.48
CA PRO A 66 -5.50 16.08 1.48
C PRO A 66 -5.73 17.47 2.06
N GLU A 67 -6.57 17.56 3.08
CA GLU A 67 -6.89 18.77 3.83
C GLU A 67 -5.67 19.36 4.55
N ARG A 68 -4.76 18.52 5.05
CA ARG A 68 -3.50 18.96 5.67
C ARG A 68 -2.48 19.44 4.65
N LEU A 69 -2.51 18.88 3.44
CA LEU A 69 -1.64 19.32 2.35
C LEU A 69 -2.10 20.69 1.83
N ILE A 70 -3.41 20.87 1.65
CA ILE A 70 -3.99 22.16 1.23
C ILE A 70 -3.70 23.24 2.26
N GLY A 71 -3.94 22.98 3.54
CA GLY A 71 -3.63 23.94 4.61
C GLY A 71 -2.16 24.36 4.60
N ARG A 72 -1.23 23.40 4.45
CA ARG A 72 0.20 23.72 4.32
C ARG A 72 0.51 24.58 3.11
N LEU A 73 -0.02 24.24 1.94
CA LEU A 73 0.22 25.00 0.71
C LEU A 73 -0.36 26.41 0.80
N ALA A 74 -1.54 26.54 1.41
CA ALA A 74 -2.21 27.82 1.61
C ALA A 74 -1.45 28.75 2.56
N ASP A 75 -0.82 28.19 3.59
CA ASP A 75 -0.03 28.96 4.56
C ASP A 75 1.37 29.28 4.02
N GLU A 76 2.02 28.33 3.33
CA GLU A 76 3.38 28.49 2.81
C GLU A 76 3.45 29.40 1.56
N LEU A 77 2.34 29.51 0.81
CA LEU A 77 2.21 30.42 -0.33
C LEU A 77 1.48 31.72 0.02
N GLU A 78 1.12 31.93 1.29
CA GLU A 78 0.39 33.11 1.77
C GLU A 78 -0.86 33.41 0.92
N LEU A 79 -1.63 32.37 0.57
CA LEU A 79 -2.79 32.50 -0.32
C LEU A 79 -3.87 33.38 0.30
N THR A 80 -4.46 34.27 -0.51
CA THR A 80 -5.64 35.04 -0.10
C THR A 80 -6.85 34.11 0.13
N PRO A 81 -7.87 34.54 0.89
CA PRO A 81 -9.06 33.74 1.12
C PRO A 81 -9.71 33.23 -0.18
N GLU A 82 -9.78 34.08 -1.20
CA GLU A 82 -10.36 33.74 -2.50
C GLU A 82 -9.54 32.67 -3.24
N GLN A 83 -8.21 32.71 -3.13
CA GLN A 83 -7.32 31.71 -3.72
C GLN A 83 -7.38 30.37 -2.98
N ARG A 84 -7.63 30.40 -1.66
CA ARG A 84 -7.85 29.17 -0.87
C ARG A 84 -9.13 28.48 -1.29
N ASP A 85 -10.22 29.23 -1.46
CA ASP A 85 -11.50 28.70 -1.92
C ASP A 85 -11.38 28.07 -3.32
N GLU A 86 -10.62 28.70 -4.23
CA GLU A 86 -10.37 28.16 -5.56
C GLU A 86 -9.50 26.88 -5.52
N LEU A 87 -8.50 26.83 -4.63
CA LEU A 87 -7.67 25.66 -4.43
C LEU A 87 -8.47 24.48 -3.85
N ASP A 88 -9.31 24.74 -2.86
CA ASP A 88 -10.20 23.72 -2.27
C ASP A 88 -11.13 23.12 -3.33
N ALA A 89 -11.76 23.97 -4.15
CA ALA A 89 -12.63 23.51 -5.24
C ALA A 89 -11.89 22.61 -6.25
N LEU A 90 -10.64 22.94 -6.60
CA LEU A 90 -9.82 22.12 -7.50
C LEU A 90 -9.49 20.75 -6.91
N PHE A 91 -9.16 20.69 -5.62
CA PHE A 91 -8.87 19.43 -4.94
C PHE A 91 -10.11 18.54 -4.80
N ASP A 92 -11.27 19.14 -4.55
CA ASP A 92 -12.55 18.42 -4.50
C ASP A 92 -12.91 17.80 -5.86
N GLU A 93 -12.78 18.55 -6.96
CA GLU A 93 -12.98 18.01 -8.30
C GLU A 93 -12.03 16.84 -8.61
N GLN A 94 -10.75 16.98 -8.25
CA GLN A 94 -9.77 15.91 -8.43
C GLN A 94 -10.08 14.68 -7.58
N ARG A 95 -10.56 14.88 -6.34
CA ARG A 95 -10.96 13.80 -5.44
C ARG A 95 -12.13 13.01 -6.02
N ASP A 96 -13.12 13.69 -6.59
CA ASP A 96 -14.28 13.03 -7.22
C ASP A 96 -13.89 12.29 -8.50
N ARG A 97 -13.04 12.89 -9.33
CA ARG A 97 -12.48 12.22 -10.50
C ARG A 97 -11.71 10.95 -10.11
N MET A 98 -10.86 11.04 -9.09
CA MET A 98 -10.08 9.90 -8.61
C MET A 98 -10.97 8.82 -7.99
N ARG A 99 -12.05 9.21 -7.30
CA ARG A 99 -13.05 8.28 -6.76
C ARG A 99 -13.71 7.48 -7.89
N SER A 100 -14.17 8.16 -8.93
CA SER A 100 -14.78 7.52 -10.10
C SER A 100 -13.82 6.55 -10.80
N LEU A 101 -12.56 6.94 -11.02
CA LEU A 101 -11.53 6.05 -11.59
C LEU A 101 -11.29 4.83 -10.70
N ASN A 102 -11.20 5.03 -9.38
CA ASN A 102 -11.00 3.94 -8.43
C ASN A 102 -12.17 2.95 -8.41
N GLU A 103 -13.40 3.40 -8.58
CA GLU A 103 -14.56 2.52 -8.67
C GLU A 103 -14.47 1.60 -9.89
N GLY A 104 -14.15 2.15 -11.06
CA GLY A 104 -13.96 1.36 -12.29
C GLY A 104 -12.81 0.36 -12.17
N VAL A 105 -11.67 0.78 -11.62
CA VAL A 105 -10.50 -0.10 -11.42
C VAL A 105 -10.80 -1.19 -10.40
N ARG A 106 -11.51 -0.87 -9.31
CA ARG A 106 -11.92 -1.85 -8.30
C ARG A 106 -12.76 -2.96 -8.89
N GLU A 107 -13.69 -2.64 -9.78
CA GLU A 107 -14.54 -3.63 -10.40
C GLU A 107 -13.77 -4.54 -11.35
N GLN A 108 -12.92 -3.97 -12.20
CA GLN A 108 -12.02 -4.74 -13.07
C GLN A 108 -11.12 -5.68 -12.25
N PHE A 109 -10.56 -5.19 -11.15
CA PHE A 109 -9.71 -5.99 -10.28
C PHE A 109 -10.48 -7.14 -9.62
N ARG A 110 -11.71 -6.91 -9.16
CA ARG A 110 -12.58 -7.97 -8.62
C ARG A 110 -12.92 -9.03 -9.65
N SER A 111 -13.20 -8.61 -10.89
CA SER A 111 -13.49 -9.52 -11.99
C SER A 111 -12.27 -10.39 -12.31
N ALA A 112 -11.09 -9.79 -12.49
CA ALA A 112 -9.84 -10.52 -12.73
C ALA A 112 -9.48 -11.49 -11.59
N GLN A 113 -9.72 -11.09 -10.34
CA GLN A 113 -9.53 -11.99 -9.19
C GLN A 113 -10.49 -13.18 -9.19
N GLN A 114 -11.74 -12.99 -9.61
CA GLN A 114 -12.69 -14.09 -9.73
C GLN A 114 -12.30 -15.04 -10.87
N GLU A 115 -11.95 -14.50 -12.03
CA GLU A 115 -11.50 -15.30 -13.17
C GLU A 115 -10.28 -16.15 -12.81
N LEU A 116 -9.27 -15.55 -12.17
CA LEU A 116 -8.10 -16.28 -11.69
C LEU A 116 -8.47 -17.37 -10.69
N ARG A 117 -9.40 -17.10 -9.76
CA ARG A 117 -9.85 -18.12 -8.79
C ARG A 117 -10.56 -19.28 -9.47
N SER A 118 -11.39 -19.02 -10.47
CA SER A 118 -12.05 -20.08 -11.25
C SER A 118 -11.03 -20.92 -12.02
N ALA A 119 -10.08 -20.28 -12.70
CA ALA A 119 -9.01 -20.99 -13.41
C ALA A 119 -8.15 -21.84 -12.47
N ILE A 120 -7.88 -21.36 -11.26
CA ILE A 120 -7.20 -22.16 -10.22
C ILE A 120 -8.08 -23.34 -9.81
N ALA A 121 -9.38 -23.14 -9.55
CA ALA A 121 -10.26 -24.23 -9.12
C ALA A 121 -10.33 -25.38 -10.15
N GLU A 122 -10.30 -25.07 -11.44
CA GLU A 122 -10.34 -26.06 -12.54
C GLU A 122 -9.12 -27.00 -12.57
N ILE A 123 -7.96 -26.56 -12.09
CA ILE A 123 -6.73 -27.38 -12.08
C ILE A 123 -6.53 -28.16 -10.77
N LEU A 124 -7.36 -27.91 -9.76
CA LEU A 124 -7.25 -28.52 -8.44
C LEU A 124 -8.09 -29.81 -8.35
N THR A 125 -7.61 -30.76 -7.55
CA THR A 125 -8.43 -31.91 -7.14
C THR A 125 -9.50 -31.49 -6.13
N ALA A 126 -10.54 -32.30 -5.91
CA ALA A 126 -11.62 -31.99 -4.97
C ALA A 126 -11.10 -31.68 -3.55
N GLU A 127 -10.15 -32.47 -3.05
CA GLU A 127 -9.51 -32.27 -1.73
C GLU A 127 -8.71 -30.95 -1.68
N GLN A 128 -8.05 -30.57 -2.78
CA GLN A 128 -7.29 -29.32 -2.87
C GLN A 128 -8.20 -28.09 -2.97
N GLN A 129 -9.37 -28.21 -3.61
CA GLN A 129 -10.36 -27.14 -3.69
C GLN A 129 -10.90 -26.78 -2.31
N GLU A 130 -11.18 -27.77 -1.47
CA GLU A 130 -11.63 -27.56 -0.09
C GLU A 130 -10.58 -26.75 0.70
N ARG A 131 -9.30 -27.16 0.62
CA ARG A 131 -8.21 -26.44 1.28
C ARG A 131 -8.01 -25.02 0.72
N PHE A 132 -8.18 -24.84 -0.58
CA PHE A 132 -8.09 -23.52 -1.23
C PHE A 132 -9.20 -22.56 -0.80
N ALA A 133 -10.43 -23.07 -0.63
CA ALA A 133 -11.56 -22.30 -0.12
C ALA A 133 -11.30 -21.81 1.31
N GLU A 134 -10.80 -22.69 2.19
CA GLU A 134 -10.46 -22.38 3.58
C GLU A 134 -9.40 -21.26 3.69
N LEU A 135 -8.31 -21.37 2.91
CA LEU A 135 -7.25 -20.36 2.86
C LEU A 135 -7.75 -18.98 2.39
N THR A 136 -8.73 -18.98 1.48
CA THR A 136 -9.31 -17.74 0.96
C THR A 136 -10.18 -17.03 2.01
N VAL A 137 -10.96 -17.81 2.79
CA VAL A 137 -11.78 -17.28 3.89
C VAL A 137 -10.89 -16.72 5.01
N GLU A 138 -9.88 -17.48 5.44
CA GLU A 138 -8.96 -17.08 6.51
C GLU A 138 -8.25 -15.76 6.18
N ARG A 139 -7.75 -15.61 4.94
CA ARG A 139 -7.12 -14.36 4.51
C ARG A 139 -8.09 -13.17 4.59
N ARG A 140 -9.36 -13.36 4.24
CA ARG A 140 -10.38 -12.31 4.30
C ARG A 140 -10.72 -11.92 5.73
N GLU A 141 -10.75 -12.88 6.65
CA GLU A 141 -11.01 -12.64 8.07
C GLU A 141 -9.85 -11.91 8.75
N ARG A 142 -8.60 -12.32 8.48
CA ARG A 142 -7.40 -11.61 8.98
C ARG A 142 -7.38 -10.16 8.52
N SER A 143 -7.66 -9.90 7.24
CA SER A 143 -7.74 -8.52 6.74
C SER A 143 -8.85 -7.71 7.41
N ARG A 144 -9.99 -8.30 7.80
CA ARG A 144 -11.08 -7.60 8.50
C ARG A 144 -10.78 -7.36 9.99
N GLY A 145 -10.06 -8.27 10.63
CA GLY A 145 -9.66 -8.16 12.04
C GLY A 145 -8.70 -6.99 12.30
N ASP A 146 -7.75 -6.77 11.39
CA ASP A 146 -6.75 -5.71 11.53
C ASP A 146 -7.37 -4.30 11.50
N PHE A 147 -8.42 -4.07 10.71
CA PHE A 147 -9.13 -2.78 10.67
C PHE A 147 -9.94 -2.51 11.96
N ARG A 148 -10.48 -3.54 12.63
CA ARG A 148 -11.24 -3.35 13.88
C ARG A 148 -10.34 -3.09 15.09
N ARG A 149 -9.12 -3.64 15.11
CA ARG A 149 -8.18 -3.50 16.24
C ARG A 149 -7.49 -2.13 16.28
N GLY A 150 -7.43 -1.42 15.16
CA GLY A 150 -6.83 -0.08 15.05
C GLY A 150 -7.74 1.08 15.49
N ASN A 151 -9.06 0.89 15.55
CA ASN A 151 -10.03 1.98 15.79
C ASN A 151 -10.60 2.02 17.22
N GLY A 152 -10.08 1.19 18.14
CA GLY A 152 -10.64 0.99 19.49
C GLY A 152 -9.84 1.56 20.67
N ARG A 153 -8.71 2.24 20.44
CA ARG A 153 -7.85 2.81 21.50
C ARG A 153 -7.86 4.35 21.51
N GLY A 154 -9.04 4.96 21.66
CA GLY A 154 -9.15 6.42 21.69
C GLY A 154 -10.37 6.98 22.41
N ARG A 155 -11.05 6.19 23.25
CA ARG A 155 -12.16 6.66 24.08
C ARG A 155 -12.10 6.00 25.45
N GLN A 156 -11.41 6.65 26.37
CA GLN A 156 -11.66 6.63 27.82
C GLN A 156 -10.97 7.86 28.41
#